data_AF-A0A1Y2J121-F1
#
_entry.id   AF-A0A1Y2J121-F1
#
_cell.length_a   1.000
_cell.length_b   1.000
_cell.length_c   1.000
_cell.angle_alpha   90.00
_cell.angle_beta   90.00
_cell.angle_gamma   90.00
#
_symmetry.space_group_name_H-M   'P 1'
#
loop_
_entity.id
_entity.type
_entity.pdbx_description
1 polymer ?
#
loop_
_entity_poly.entity_id
_entity_poly.type
_entity_poly.pdbx_seq_one_letter_code
_entity_poly.pdbx_strand_id
1 'polypeptide(L)'
;MAPANKHFAVPKPGVARPPLPTQHANPHIRHLDASKPPTVKFQEIMRDGQSTVVGRVKIPTPNGHAFILRRLDTGAISQTTMFRAAFPMASEEAEKAETSWVKTAFDTSGANKSGKARFAGTWVTPDVALYLAESYELSSIIPALAAAVPDPNTTFRRARNAQQPTPTASPAAEPGPAPAKRRREGSPAPPRLVNTHTSPVKEPAVVPPSPPPSRVATSPAPRRSARLKSPGVSASPVQPLAAPKTPRTRKAARETVATPGGSDETAVDEDTEAAKIAEPDMQEDIREQRELIAKLKADREAKAQKQQQEEEDSEPSPSQHEAEQALTEDSSSAKRPREEEPQELRFNFKEPGQPEEVGERAIATNSRIRLLSQLPPERKSLAWGALAFAAGLGAITFLPNLQGMLF
;
A
#
# COMPACT_ATOMS: atom_id res chain seq x y z
N MET A 1 25.59 29.45 20.61
CA MET A 1 24.33 28.77 20.25
C MET A 1 23.94 27.90 21.43
N ALA A 2 22.86 28.24 22.14
CA ALA A 2 22.33 27.38 23.18
C ALA A 2 21.93 26.03 22.54
N PRO A 3 22.18 24.88 23.18
CA PRO A 3 21.68 23.61 22.69
C PRO A 3 20.15 23.73 22.66
N ALA A 4 19.56 23.76 21.47
CA ALA A 4 18.12 23.68 21.34
C ALA A 4 17.71 22.40 22.08
N ASN A 5 16.97 22.55 23.19
CA ASN A 5 16.42 21.43 23.93
C ASN A 5 15.62 20.62 22.92
N LYS A 6 16.18 19.48 22.52
CA LYS A 6 15.54 18.55 21.61
C LYS A 6 14.38 17.97 22.40
N HIS A 7 13.21 18.56 22.25
CA HIS A 7 11.97 18.05 22.83
C HIS A 7 11.63 16.75 22.08
N PHE A 8 12.30 15.66 22.46
CA PHE A 8 11.94 14.34 22.00
C PHE A 8 10.60 13.95 22.65
N ALA A 9 9.73 13.35 21.87
CA ALA A 9 8.52 12.76 22.41
C ALA A 9 8.92 11.66 23.40
N VAL A 10 8.45 11.77 24.65
CA VAL A 10 8.74 10.78 25.69
C VAL A 10 7.69 9.68 25.60
N PRO A 11 8.08 8.39 25.54
CA PRO A 11 7.12 7.30 25.55
C PRO A 11 6.34 7.29 26.86
N LYS A 12 5.06 6.89 26.81
CA LYS A 12 4.25 6.68 28.01
C LYS A 12 4.95 5.67 28.94
N PRO A 13 5.06 5.98 30.24
CA PRO A 13 5.71 5.10 31.20
C PRO A 13 4.95 3.76 31.32
N GLY A 14 5.68 2.68 31.58
CA GLY A 14 5.10 1.34 31.82
C GLY A 14 4.90 0.47 30.58
N VAL A 15 5.14 0.98 29.36
CA VAL A 15 5.02 0.18 28.12
C VAL A 15 6.40 -0.32 27.67
N ALA A 16 6.71 -1.58 27.95
CA ALA A 16 7.97 -2.20 27.54
C ALA A 16 8.10 -2.30 26.01
N ARG A 17 9.24 -1.88 25.46
CA ARG A 17 9.53 -1.94 24.02
C ARG A 17 9.93 -3.36 23.61
N PRO A 18 9.38 -3.93 22.53
CA PRO A 18 9.82 -5.21 22.01
C PRO A 18 11.29 -5.15 21.54
N PRO A 19 12.04 -6.26 21.61
CA PRO A 19 13.42 -6.30 21.16
C PRO A 19 13.52 -6.05 19.66
N LEU A 20 14.41 -5.13 19.26
CA LEU A 20 14.64 -4.81 17.85
C LEU A 20 15.43 -5.93 17.15
N PRO A 21 15.14 -6.23 15.87
CA PRO A 21 15.84 -7.25 15.10
C PRO A 21 17.21 -6.74 14.61
N THR A 22 18.13 -6.50 15.54
CA THR A 22 19.47 -5.93 15.27
C THR A 22 20.31 -6.77 14.31
N GLN A 23 20.05 -8.09 14.24
CA GLN A 23 20.69 -9.01 13.29
C GLN A 23 20.34 -8.69 11.82
N HIS A 24 19.21 -8.02 11.59
CA HIS A 24 18.73 -7.62 10.27
C HIS A 24 18.95 -6.13 10.00
N ALA A 25 19.77 -5.44 10.81
CA ALA A 25 20.08 -4.03 10.63
C ALA A 25 20.76 -3.78 9.28
N ASN A 26 20.36 -2.69 8.62
CA ASN A 26 20.88 -2.31 7.32
C ASN A 26 22.31 -1.73 7.44
N PRO A 27 23.34 -2.43 6.94
CA PRO A 27 24.73 -1.98 7.09
C PRO A 27 25.02 -0.67 6.35
N HIS A 28 24.27 -0.36 5.29
CA HIS A 28 24.52 0.83 4.48
C HIS A 28 24.16 2.13 5.20
N ILE A 29 23.32 2.09 6.23
CA ILE A 29 22.92 3.28 6.98
C ILE A 29 24.13 3.87 7.74
N ARG A 30 24.98 3.02 8.31
CA ARG A 30 26.19 3.44 9.04
C ARG A 30 27.23 4.11 8.15
N HIS A 31 27.20 3.82 6.85
CA HIS A 31 28.12 4.40 5.87
C HIS A 31 27.60 5.71 5.26
N LEU A 32 26.36 6.14 5.59
CA LEU A 32 25.84 7.40 5.11
C LEU A 32 26.48 8.55 5.88
N ASP A 33 27.24 9.38 5.15
CA ASP A 33 27.87 10.55 5.70
C ASP A 33 26.83 11.56 6.19
N ALA A 34 26.89 11.89 7.49
CA ALA A 34 26.03 12.88 8.11
C ALA A 34 26.22 14.29 7.52
N SER A 35 27.37 14.57 6.91
CA SER A 35 27.65 15.85 6.25
C SER A 35 26.84 16.06 4.96
N LYS A 36 26.46 14.96 4.29
CA LYS A 36 25.77 14.97 3.01
C LYS A 36 24.50 14.11 3.08
N PRO A 37 23.44 14.62 3.73
CA PRO A 37 22.21 13.87 3.88
C PRO A 37 21.60 13.52 2.51
N PRO A 38 20.94 12.36 2.39
CA PRO A 38 20.25 11.97 1.16
C PRO A 38 19.26 13.04 0.70
N THR A 39 19.24 13.33 -0.61
CA THR A 39 18.34 14.35 -1.16
C THR A 39 16.88 13.93 -1.02
N VAL A 40 16.09 14.78 -0.38
CA VAL A 40 14.63 14.62 -0.28
C VAL A 40 14.00 15.01 -1.62
N LYS A 41 13.21 14.11 -2.20
CA LYS A 41 12.41 14.42 -3.39
C LYS A 41 10.96 14.59 -2.99
N PHE A 42 10.31 15.63 -3.48
CA PHE A 42 8.89 15.86 -3.24
C PHE A 42 8.06 15.31 -4.40
N GLN A 43 6.92 14.70 -4.07
CA GLN A 43 5.98 14.14 -5.03
C GLN A 43 4.55 14.44 -4.58
N GLU A 44 3.75 15.01 -5.49
CA GLU A 44 2.32 15.19 -5.30
C GLU A 44 1.60 13.85 -5.56
N ILE A 45 0.86 13.35 -4.57
CA ILE A 45 0.03 12.15 -4.69
C ILE A 45 -1.44 12.57 -4.54
N MET A 46 -2.24 12.31 -5.58
CA MET A 46 -3.68 12.54 -5.54
C MET A 46 -4.41 11.25 -5.16
N ARG A 47 -5.13 11.27 -4.03
CA ARG A 47 -5.95 10.15 -3.57
C ARG A 47 -7.32 10.69 -3.17
N ASP A 48 -8.38 10.08 -3.72
CA ASP A 48 -9.77 10.45 -3.41
C ASP A 48 -10.08 11.95 -3.61
N GLY A 49 -9.52 12.56 -4.66
CA GLY A 49 -9.67 13.99 -4.96
C GLY A 49 -8.84 14.92 -4.07
N GLN A 50 -8.15 14.41 -3.05
CA GLN A 50 -7.25 15.18 -2.22
C GLN A 50 -5.81 15.04 -2.70
N SER A 51 -5.18 16.17 -3.02
CA SER A 51 -3.75 16.23 -3.32
C SER A 51 -2.95 16.36 -2.02
N THR A 52 -1.98 15.46 -1.81
CA THR A 52 -1.04 15.55 -0.68
C THR A 52 0.39 15.48 -1.21
N VAL A 53 1.20 16.47 -0.86
CA VAL A 53 2.64 16.46 -1.20
C VAL A 53 3.38 15.60 -0.17
N VAL A 54 4.17 14.65 -0.68
CA VAL A 54 4.95 13.72 0.11
C VAL A 54 6.43 13.91 -0.21
N GLY A 55 7.25 14.17 0.82
CA GLY A 55 8.69 14.07 0.75
C GLY A 55 9.12 12.61 0.85
N ARG A 56 10.02 12.16 -0.03
CA ARG A 56 10.60 10.82 -0.01
C ARG A 56 12.12 10.88 -0.02
N VAL A 57 12.73 10.04 0.81
CA VAL A 57 14.17 9.79 0.82
C VAL A 57 14.44 8.36 0.38
N LYS A 58 15.36 8.20 -0.56
CA LYS A 58 15.81 6.90 -1.04
C LYS A 58 16.97 6.41 -0.17
N ILE A 59 16.82 5.24 0.43
CA ILE A 59 17.84 4.59 1.27
C ILE A 59 18.33 3.31 0.59
N PRO A 60 19.64 3.10 0.42
CA PRO A 60 20.17 1.84 -0.08
C PRO A 60 19.95 0.72 0.95
N THR A 61 19.51 -0.45 0.49
CA THR A 61 19.36 -1.67 1.29
C THR A 61 20.11 -2.82 0.60
N PRO A 62 20.50 -3.89 1.31
CA PRO A 62 21.17 -5.04 0.68
C PRO A 62 20.35 -5.68 -0.45
N ASN A 63 19.02 -5.66 -0.32
CA ASN A 63 18.08 -6.20 -1.30
C ASN A 63 17.59 -5.16 -2.32
N GLY A 64 18.18 -3.95 -2.37
CA GLY A 64 17.82 -2.90 -3.31
C GLY A 64 17.73 -1.51 -2.67
N HIS A 65 16.52 -0.95 -2.64
CA HIS A 65 16.29 0.38 -2.09
C HIS A 65 14.96 0.43 -1.32
N ALA A 66 14.97 1.13 -0.19
CA ALA A 66 13.77 1.51 0.53
C ALA A 66 13.51 3.01 0.40
N PHE A 67 12.26 3.41 0.62
CA PHE A 67 11.88 4.82 0.65
C PHE A 67 11.26 5.14 2.00
N ILE A 68 11.77 6.17 2.68
CA ILE A 68 11.09 6.76 3.84
C ILE A 68 10.23 7.90 3.35
N LEU A 69 8.96 7.90 3.77
CA LEU A 69 7.95 8.87 3.35
C LEU A 69 7.63 9.84 4.49
N ARG A 70 7.53 11.13 4.16
CA ARG A 70 7.03 12.20 5.02
C ARG A 70 5.90 12.93 4.33
N ARG A 71 4.78 13.11 5.02
CA ARG A 71 3.68 13.96 4.60
C ARG A 71 4.02 15.42 4.91
N LEU A 72 3.86 16.31 3.94
CA LEU A 72 4.12 17.73 4.16
C LEU A 72 2.95 18.48 4.78
N ASP A 73 1.72 17.97 4.67
CA ASP A 73 0.54 18.60 5.25
C ASP A 73 0.53 18.51 6.78
N THR A 74 0.82 17.34 7.35
CA THR A 74 0.89 17.13 8.80
C THR A 74 2.32 17.07 9.35
N GLY A 75 3.33 17.02 8.47
CA GLY A 75 4.71 16.75 8.86
C GLY A 75 4.99 15.29 9.24
N ALA A 76 3.97 14.43 9.31
CA ALA A 76 4.10 13.06 9.81
C ALA A 76 5.00 12.18 8.93
N ILE A 77 5.73 11.27 9.58
CA ILE A 77 6.66 10.34 8.93
C ILE A 77 6.14 8.91 9.07
N SER A 78 6.24 8.10 8.02
CA SER A 78 5.77 6.71 8.05
C SER A 78 6.74 5.81 8.82
N GLN A 79 6.34 5.42 10.03
CA GLN A 79 7.11 4.53 10.91
C GLN A 79 7.34 3.16 10.29
N THR A 80 6.36 2.62 9.54
CA THR A 80 6.51 1.31 8.88
C THR A 80 7.58 1.35 7.79
N THR A 81 7.66 2.44 7.02
CA THR A 81 8.74 2.62 6.04
C THR A 81 10.10 2.85 6.68
N MET A 82 10.16 3.54 7.83
CA MET A 82 11.39 3.67 8.62
C MET A 82 11.88 2.30 9.08
N PHE A 83 10.99 1.47 9.64
CA PHE A 83 11.31 0.13 10.11
C PHE A 83 11.86 -0.76 8.99
N ARG A 84 11.21 -0.79 7.82
CA ARG A 84 11.66 -1.58 6.67
C ARG A 84 12.98 -1.08 6.08
N ALA A 85 13.27 0.22 6.15
CA ALA A 85 14.55 0.77 5.71
C ALA A 85 15.68 0.42 6.66
N ALA A 86 15.40 0.40 7.97
CA ALA A 86 16.34 0.04 9.03
C ALA A 86 16.60 -1.47 9.09
N PHE A 87 15.56 -2.29 8.92
CA PHE A 87 15.60 -3.75 9.04
C PHE A 87 15.04 -4.46 7.80
N PRO A 88 15.74 -4.43 6.65
CA PRO A 88 15.23 -4.92 5.37
C PRO A 88 14.95 -6.43 5.31
N MET A 89 15.51 -7.21 6.24
CA MET A 89 15.30 -8.65 6.34
C MET A 89 14.47 -9.08 7.57
N ALA A 90 13.90 -8.12 8.32
CA ALA A 90 13.07 -8.45 9.47
C ALA A 90 11.74 -9.11 9.06
N SER A 91 11.21 -9.94 9.94
CA SER A 91 9.90 -10.56 9.76
C SER A 91 8.76 -9.53 9.89
N GLU A 92 7.63 -9.79 9.24
CA GLU A 92 6.42 -8.98 9.36
C GLU A 92 5.87 -8.97 10.80
N GLU A 93 6.13 -10.03 11.56
CA GLU A 93 5.78 -10.11 12.98
C GLU A 93 6.54 -9.09 13.83
N ALA A 94 7.85 -8.91 13.60
CA ALA A 94 8.64 -7.89 14.28
C ALA A 94 8.18 -6.47 13.91
N GLU A 95 7.84 -6.23 12.64
CA GLU A 95 7.24 -4.96 12.20
C GLU A 95 5.92 -4.69 12.93
N LYS A 96 5.06 -5.72 13.05
CA LYS A 96 3.77 -5.62 13.73
C LYS A 96 3.92 -5.37 15.23
N ALA A 97 4.87 -6.05 15.89
CA ALA A 97 5.16 -5.87 17.31
C ALA A 97 5.63 -4.44 17.60
N GLU A 98 6.59 -3.93 16.82
CA GLU A 98 7.07 -2.56 16.96
C GLU A 98 5.97 -1.54 16.64
N THR A 99 5.17 -1.79 15.59
CA THR A 99 4.03 -0.94 15.25
C THR A 99 2.99 -0.88 16.37
N SER A 100 2.71 -2.02 17.01
CA SER A 100 1.79 -2.11 18.14
C SER A 100 2.31 -1.32 19.34
N TRP A 101 3.59 -1.48 19.66
CA TRP A 101 4.25 -0.74 20.72
C TRP A 101 4.23 0.78 20.48
N VAL A 102 4.53 1.25 19.26
CA VAL A 102 4.50 2.68 18.95
C VAL A 102 3.10 3.28 19.16
N LYS A 103 2.05 2.54 18.80
CA LYS A 103 0.66 3.00 19.00
C LYS A 103 0.26 3.09 20.46
N THR A 104 0.76 2.21 21.32
CA THR A 104 0.46 2.23 22.76
C THR A 104 1.33 3.24 23.50
N ALA A 105 2.63 3.32 23.14
CA ALA A 105 3.62 4.15 23.81
C ALA A 105 3.53 5.63 23.45
N PHE A 106 3.10 6.00 22.24
CA PHE A 106 3.07 7.40 21.79
C PHE A 106 1.67 7.84 21.41
N ASP A 107 1.41 9.14 21.55
CA ASP A 107 0.22 9.72 20.93
C ASP A 107 0.45 9.86 19.42
N THR A 108 -0.36 9.13 18.65
CA THR A 108 -0.37 9.15 17.18
C THR A 108 -1.59 9.89 16.64
N SER A 109 -2.37 10.53 17.51
CA SER A 109 -3.49 11.37 17.13
C SER A 109 -3.01 12.50 16.19
N GLY A 110 -3.78 12.76 15.13
CA GLY A 110 -3.44 13.78 14.13
C GLY A 110 -2.30 13.44 13.16
N ALA A 111 -1.48 12.42 13.42
CA ALA A 111 -0.36 12.05 12.53
C ALA A 111 -0.85 11.49 11.18
N ASN A 112 -1.92 10.69 11.20
CA ASN A 112 -2.62 10.26 10.00
C ASN A 112 -3.96 10.99 9.91
N LYS A 113 -4.18 11.77 8.83
CA LYS A 113 -5.51 12.36 8.57
C LYS A 113 -6.57 11.25 8.64
N SER A 114 -7.62 11.49 9.41
CA SER A 114 -8.80 10.61 9.45
C SER A 114 -9.54 10.67 8.10
N GLY A 115 -10.19 9.57 7.72
CA GLY A 115 -11.01 9.50 6.49
C GLY A 115 -10.44 8.65 5.35
N LYS A 116 -11.03 8.79 4.15
CA LYS A 116 -10.74 7.96 2.96
C LYS A 116 -9.32 8.19 2.42
N ALA A 117 -8.80 9.42 2.51
CA ALA A 117 -7.46 9.80 2.05
C ALA A 117 -6.29 9.35 2.96
N ARG A 118 -6.49 8.35 3.82
CA ARG A 118 -5.42 7.84 4.69
C ARG A 118 -4.37 7.07 3.90
N PHE A 119 -3.10 7.34 4.17
CA PHE A 119 -2.01 6.50 3.66
C PHE A 119 -1.92 5.21 4.47
N ALA A 120 -1.47 4.13 3.82
CA ALA A 120 -1.25 2.84 4.47
C ALA A 120 -0.10 2.92 5.49
N GLY A 121 -0.09 1.99 6.46
CA GLY A 121 0.90 1.92 7.52
C GLY A 121 0.64 2.88 8.67
N THR A 122 1.59 2.91 9.61
CA THR A 122 1.52 3.76 10.80
C THR A 122 2.34 5.02 10.56
N TRP A 123 1.74 6.16 10.87
CA TRP A 123 2.34 7.49 10.70
C TRP A 123 2.52 8.10 12.08
N VAL A 124 3.67 8.70 12.33
CA VAL A 124 4.05 9.29 13.61
C VAL A 124 4.46 10.75 13.43
N THR A 125 4.36 11.55 14.49
CA THR A 125 4.82 12.94 14.49
C THR A 125 6.35 13.03 14.30
N PRO A 126 6.88 14.16 13.84
CA PRO A 126 8.32 14.34 13.66
C PRO A 126 9.14 14.05 14.93
N ASP A 127 8.64 14.44 16.10
CA ASP A 127 9.35 14.27 17.37
C ASP A 127 9.46 12.80 17.76
N VAL A 128 8.39 12.02 17.54
CA VAL A 128 8.40 10.56 17.72
C VAL A 128 9.31 9.90 16.70
N ALA A 129 9.29 10.34 15.45
CA ALA A 129 10.20 9.83 14.42
C ALA A 129 11.67 10.09 14.77
N LEU A 130 12.00 11.26 15.31
CA LEU A 130 13.36 11.59 15.77
C LEU A 130 13.81 10.70 16.93
N TYR A 131 12.90 10.41 17.86
CA TYR A 131 13.17 9.45 18.95
C TYR A 131 13.44 8.03 18.41
N LEU A 132 12.59 7.54 17.50
CA LEU A 132 12.78 6.22 16.89
C LEU A 132 14.03 6.14 16.01
N ALA A 133 14.41 7.25 15.38
CA ALA A 133 15.55 7.32 14.47
C ALA A 133 16.87 6.92 15.14
N GLU A 134 17.05 7.25 16.42
CA GLU A 134 18.26 6.86 17.17
C GLU A 134 18.38 5.34 17.27
N SER A 135 17.29 4.67 17.65
CA SER A 135 17.26 3.21 17.76
C SER A 135 17.31 2.47 16.42
N TYR A 136 16.93 3.14 15.33
CA TYR A 136 16.98 2.60 13.96
C TYR A 136 18.28 2.96 13.23
N GLU A 137 19.20 3.65 13.88
CA GLU A 137 20.43 4.21 13.29
C GLU A 137 20.17 5.22 12.14
N LEU A 138 18.95 5.75 12.03
CA LEU A 138 18.53 6.73 11.00
C LEU A 138 18.72 8.19 11.44
N SER A 139 19.53 8.43 12.47
CA SER A 139 19.70 9.73 13.11
C SER A 139 20.28 10.82 12.19
N SER A 140 21.00 10.46 11.13
CA SER A 140 21.51 11.41 10.12
C SER A 140 20.47 11.78 9.05
N ILE A 141 19.47 10.91 8.81
CA ILE A 141 18.53 11.04 7.69
C ILE A 141 17.24 11.71 8.12
N ILE A 142 16.69 11.29 9.26
CA ILE A 142 15.37 11.75 9.73
C ILE A 142 15.34 13.25 10.04
N PRO A 143 16.36 13.86 10.68
CA PRO A 143 16.38 15.32 10.87
C PRO A 143 16.37 16.08 9.55
N ALA A 144 17.12 15.63 8.55
CA ALA A 144 17.14 16.25 7.22
C ALA A 144 15.77 16.10 6.52
N LEU A 145 15.12 14.93 6.64
CA LEU A 145 13.77 14.72 6.10
C LEU A 145 12.71 15.57 6.83
N ALA A 146 12.81 15.72 8.15
CA ALA A 146 11.89 16.50 8.97
C ALA A 146 12.04 18.01 8.75
N ALA A 147 13.27 18.50 8.51
CA ALA A 147 13.55 19.90 8.22
C ALA A 147 13.30 20.29 6.76
N ALA A 148 13.18 19.32 5.84
CA ALA A 148 13.00 19.61 4.42
C ALA A 148 11.70 20.37 4.15
N VAL A 149 11.80 21.48 3.40
CA VAL A 149 10.67 22.30 2.98
C VAL A 149 10.55 22.22 1.45
N PRO A 150 9.36 21.99 0.89
CA PRO A 150 9.15 22.06 -0.56
C PRO A 150 9.45 23.48 -1.03
N ASP A 151 10.15 23.62 -2.15
CA ASP A 151 10.35 24.93 -2.76
C ASP A 151 8.98 25.44 -3.28
N PRO A 152 8.51 26.62 -2.81
CA PRO A 152 7.20 27.17 -3.17
C PRO A 152 7.04 27.40 -4.67
N ASN A 153 8.14 27.58 -5.40
CA ASN A 153 8.13 27.83 -6.84
C ASN A 153 8.13 26.55 -7.67
N THR A 154 8.25 25.37 -7.05
CA THR A 154 8.31 24.11 -7.78
C THR A 154 6.92 23.54 -8.03
N THR A 155 6.45 23.65 -9.28
CA THR A 155 5.27 22.93 -9.74
C THR A 155 5.57 21.43 -9.71
N PHE A 156 5.04 20.72 -8.72
CA PHE A 156 5.24 19.28 -8.61
C PHE A 156 4.63 18.59 -9.83
N ARG A 157 5.42 17.71 -10.46
CA ARG A 157 4.94 16.90 -11.57
C ARG A 157 3.84 15.96 -11.06
N ARG A 158 2.59 16.36 -11.28
CA ARG A 158 1.40 15.58 -10.96
C ARG A 158 1.54 14.20 -11.60
N ALA A 159 1.65 13.16 -10.77
CA ALA A 159 1.85 11.80 -11.24
C ALA A 159 0.54 11.30 -11.88
N ARG A 160 0.33 11.61 -13.17
CA ARG A 160 -0.85 11.21 -13.96
C ARG A 160 -1.04 9.68 -14.05
N ASN A 161 -0.04 8.88 -13.66
CA ASN A 161 -0.07 7.42 -13.79
C ASN A 161 -0.38 6.65 -12.49
N ALA A 162 -0.62 7.31 -11.35
CA ALA A 162 -0.80 6.61 -10.06
C ALA A 162 -2.26 6.25 -9.71
N GLN A 163 -3.25 6.64 -10.53
CA GLN A 163 -4.66 6.33 -10.33
C GLN A 163 -5.17 5.26 -11.31
N GLN A 164 -4.37 4.22 -11.60
CA GLN A 164 -5.01 2.95 -11.91
C GLN A 164 -5.40 2.31 -10.58
N PRO A 165 -6.70 2.09 -10.29
CA PRO A 165 -7.10 1.30 -9.15
C PRO A 165 -6.41 -0.06 -9.29
N THR A 166 -5.62 -0.46 -8.28
CA THR A 166 -5.05 -1.80 -8.20
C THR A 166 -6.16 -2.82 -8.44
N PRO A 167 -6.19 -3.55 -9.58
CA PRO A 167 -7.11 -4.65 -9.71
C PRO A 167 -6.67 -5.70 -8.69
N THR A 168 -7.56 -5.99 -7.75
CA THR A 168 -7.52 -7.21 -6.95
C THR A 168 -7.25 -8.39 -7.87
N ALA A 169 -6.12 -9.05 -7.64
CA ALA A 169 -5.71 -10.33 -8.20
C ALA A 169 -5.83 -10.49 -9.73
N SER A 170 -4.69 -10.42 -10.42
CA SER A 170 -4.46 -11.34 -11.54
C SER A 170 -3.00 -11.70 -11.73
N PRO A 171 -2.74 -12.90 -12.29
CA PRO A 171 -1.58 -13.72 -11.98
C PRO A 171 -0.39 -13.44 -12.90
N ALA A 172 0.76 -13.90 -12.42
CA ALA A 172 2.00 -14.22 -13.13
C ALA A 172 1.98 -14.05 -14.66
N ALA A 173 2.76 -13.10 -15.14
CA ALA A 173 3.20 -13.04 -16.52
C ALA A 173 4.27 -14.12 -16.75
N GLU A 174 3.96 -15.09 -17.60
CA GLU A 174 4.93 -15.88 -18.37
C GLU A 174 4.92 -15.43 -19.85
N PRO A 175 5.98 -15.74 -20.62
CA PRO A 175 6.54 -14.87 -21.66
C PRO A 175 5.79 -14.94 -22.99
N GLY A 176 5.52 -13.76 -23.56
CA GLY A 176 4.96 -13.63 -24.90
C GLY A 176 5.95 -14.03 -26.03
N PRO A 177 5.43 -14.39 -27.21
CA PRO A 177 6.21 -14.93 -28.31
C PRO A 177 7.05 -13.87 -29.03
N ALA A 178 8.23 -14.30 -29.49
CA ALA A 178 9.19 -13.50 -30.22
C ALA A 178 8.57 -12.78 -31.43
N PRO A 179 8.76 -11.45 -31.60
CA PRO A 179 8.41 -10.77 -32.83
C PRO A 179 9.35 -11.20 -33.96
N ALA A 180 8.75 -11.49 -35.11
CA ALA A 180 9.43 -11.89 -36.33
C ALA A 180 10.55 -10.90 -36.73
N LYS A 181 11.67 -11.48 -37.18
CA LYS A 181 12.85 -10.84 -37.74
C LYS A 181 12.48 -9.71 -38.72
N ARG A 182 12.57 -8.45 -38.27
CA ARG A 182 12.81 -7.32 -39.17
C ARG A 182 14.31 -7.18 -39.38
N ARG A 183 14.74 -7.69 -40.55
CA ARG A 183 16.04 -7.49 -41.20
C ARG A 183 16.34 -5.99 -41.26
N ARG A 184 17.32 -5.54 -40.48
CA ARG A 184 17.90 -4.19 -40.57
C ARG A 184 19.13 -4.28 -41.46
N GLU A 185 18.96 -3.87 -42.71
CA GLU A 185 20.05 -3.59 -43.64
C GLU A 185 20.81 -2.34 -43.15
N GLY A 186 22.14 -2.40 -43.23
CA GLY A 186 23.05 -1.26 -43.38
C GLY A 186 23.21 -0.30 -42.18
N SER A 187 24.26 -0.51 -41.38
CA SER A 187 24.90 0.57 -40.62
C SER A 187 26.26 0.87 -41.25
N PRO A 188 26.57 2.12 -41.64
CA PRO A 188 27.90 2.53 -42.05
C PRO A 188 28.83 2.74 -40.83
N ALA A 189 30.13 2.55 -41.08
CA ALA A 189 31.21 2.48 -40.12
C ALA A 189 31.54 3.81 -39.39
N PRO A 190 32.13 3.76 -38.18
CA PRO A 190 32.76 4.92 -37.56
C PRO A 190 34.21 5.12 -38.06
N PRO A 191 34.67 6.37 -38.25
CA PRO A 191 36.05 6.65 -38.63
C PRO A 191 37.01 6.44 -37.45
N ARG A 192 38.13 5.78 -37.77
CA ARG A 192 39.36 5.72 -36.98
C ARG A 192 39.90 7.14 -36.81
N LEU A 193 40.15 7.55 -35.57
CA LEU A 193 41.07 8.65 -35.29
C LEU A 193 42.41 8.11 -34.81
N VAL A 194 43.42 8.73 -35.41
CA VAL A 194 44.83 8.38 -35.46
C VAL A 194 45.50 8.93 -34.20
N ASN A 195 46.10 8.06 -33.40
CA ASN A 195 47.02 8.46 -32.34
C ASN A 195 48.43 8.54 -32.94
N THR A 196 48.89 9.76 -33.20
CA THR A 196 50.25 10.05 -33.61
C THR A 196 51.18 10.12 -32.40
N HIS A 197 52.30 9.41 -32.54
CA HIS A 197 53.44 9.34 -31.66
C HIS A 197 54.13 10.70 -31.46
N THR A 198 54.68 10.93 -30.25
CA THR A 198 55.99 11.55 -30.06
C THR A 198 56.50 11.24 -28.64
N SER A 199 57.44 10.31 -28.55
CA SER A 199 58.46 10.24 -27.48
C SER A 199 59.73 10.95 -28.03
N PRO A 200 60.79 11.31 -27.24
CA PRO A 200 61.61 10.33 -26.48
C PRO A 200 62.36 10.88 -25.23
N VAL A 201 63.25 10.02 -24.68
CA VAL A 201 64.41 10.24 -23.76
C VAL A 201 64.12 9.85 -22.29
N LYS A 202 64.85 8.99 -21.55
CA LYS A 202 65.98 8.03 -21.72
C LYS A 202 66.17 7.35 -20.32
N GLU A 203 65.95 6.03 -20.17
CA GLU A 203 66.97 4.98 -19.79
C GLU A 203 67.29 4.87 -18.26
N PRO A 204 67.89 3.77 -17.71
CA PRO A 204 67.35 2.42 -17.50
C PRO A 204 67.59 1.84 -16.06
N ALA A 205 67.35 0.51 -15.92
CA ALA A 205 67.82 -0.48 -14.92
C ALA A 205 66.76 -0.95 -13.90
N VAL A 206 66.49 -2.23 -13.59
CA VAL A 206 67.07 -3.56 -13.89
C VAL A 206 65.96 -4.61 -13.56
N VAL A 207 65.85 -5.69 -14.34
CA VAL A 207 65.02 -6.93 -14.17
C VAL A 207 65.90 -7.97 -13.39
N PRO A 208 65.47 -9.11 -12.76
CA PRO A 208 64.37 -10.05 -13.12
C PRO A 208 63.78 -10.89 -11.92
N PRO A 209 63.24 -12.14 -12.05
CA PRO A 209 62.25 -12.74 -12.98
C PRO A 209 61.04 -13.50 -12.31
N SER A 210 59.91 -13.61 -13.03
CA SER A 210 58.98 -14.77 -13.27
C SER A 210 58.54 -15.80 -12.18
N PRO A 211 57.48 -16.64 -12.37
CA PRO A 211 56.51 -16.77 -13.49
C PRO A 211 54.99 -16.89 -13.11
N PRO A 212 54.07 -16.88 -14.11
CA PRO A 212 52.63 -17.17 -14.03
C PRO A 212 52.34 -18.58 -14.65
N PRO A 213 51.15 -18.97 -15.20
CA PRO A 213 49.75 -18.52 -15.09
C PRO A 213 48.74 -19.69 -14.86
N SER A 214 47.45 -19.41 -14.65
CA SER A 214 46.40 -20.31 -15.16
C SER A 214 45.11 -19.55 -15.48
N ARG A 215 44.86 -19.41 -16.78
CA ARG A 215 43.55 -19.12 -17.38
C ARG A 215 42.88 -20.46 -17.63
N VAL A 216 41.61 -20.62 -17.23
CA VAL A 216 40.71 -21.55 -17.90
C VAL A 216 39.37 -20.86 -18.10
N ALA A 217 39.12 -20.47 -19.34
CA ALA A 217 37.80 -20.19 -19.87
C ALA A 217 37.35 -21.44 -20.63
N THR A 218 36.24 -22.03 -20.20
CA THR A 218 35.50 -23.03 -20.99
C THR A 218 34.02 -22.96 -20.61
N SER A 219 33.23 -22.36 -21.50
CA SER A 219 31.81 -22.72 -21.68
C SER A 219 31.71 -24.21 -22.09
N PRO A 220 30.62 -24.96 -21.83
CA PRO A 220 29.29 -24.63 -22.37
C PRO A 220 28.04 -25.13 -21.56
N ALA A 221 26.86 -24.58 -21.85
CA ALA A 221 25.56 -25.28 -21.68
C ALA A 221 25.48 -26.47 -22.68
N PRO A 222 24.54 -27.44 -22.68
CA PRO A 222 23.24 -27.54 -21.99
C PRO A 222 22.87 -28.98 -21.48
N ARG A 223 21.74 -29.15 -20.75
CA ARG A 223 20.81 -30.33 -20.75
C ARG A 223 19.86 -30.23 -19.56
N ARG A 224 18.56 -30.04 -19.77
CA ARG A 224 17.50 -31.07 -19.89
C ARG A 224 17.45 -32.08 -18.72
N SER A 225 16.27 -32.09 -18.12
CA SER A 225 15.50 -33.26 -17.63
C SER A 225 15.54 -33.65 -16.15
N ALA A 226 14.32 -34.02 -15.71
CA ALA A 226 13.97 -35.00 -14.70
C ALA A 226 13.90 -34.59 -13.21
N ARG A 227 12.66 -34.43 -12.74
CA ARG A 227 12.13 -35.13 -11.55
C ARG A 227 10.61 -35.06 -11.58
N LEU A 228 9.91 -36.03 -12.18
CA LEU A 228 9.52 -37.33 -11.63
C LEU A 228 8.89 -37.27 -10.23
N LYS A 229 7.60 -37.60 -10.25
CA LYS A 229 6.73 -38.08 -9.18
C LYS A 229 7.37 -39.22 -8.38
N SER A 230 6.97 -39.30 -7.10
CA SER A 230 6.68 -40.50 -6.27
C SER A 230 7.17 -40.30 -4.82
N PRO A 231 6.81 -41.18 -3.86
CA PRO A 231 5.47 -41.69 -3.52
C PRO A 231 5.20 -41.65 -1.99
N GLY A 232 3.96 -41.95 -1.59
CA GLY A 232 3.52 -42.02 -0.19
C GLY A 232 4.10 -43.17 0.63
N VAL A 233 4.10 -42.97 1.95
CA VAL A 233 4.41 -43.93 3.01
C VAL A 233 3.70 -43.40 4.26
N SER A 234 3.04 -44.13 5.15
CA SER A 234 2.36 -45.42 5.17
C SER A 234 1.35 -45.31 6.32
N ALA A 235 0.13 -45.81 6.13
CA ALA A 235 -0.75 -46.17 7.23
C ALA A 235 -0.11 -47.33 8.02
N SER A 236 -0.26 -47.48 9.33
CA SER A 236 -1.42 -48.03 10.08
C SER A 236 -0.96 -48.22 11.56
N PRO A 237 -1.71 -48.82 12.52
CA PRO A 237 -3.15 -49.08 12.63
C PRO A 237 -3.80 -48.75 14.01
N VAL A 238 -5.12 -48.51 13.98
CA VAL A 238 -6.21 -49.11 14.80
C VAL A 238 -5.97 -49.40 16.30
N GLN A 239 -6.83 -48.82 17.15
CA GLN A 239 -7.73 -49.53 18.09
C GLN A 239 -8.80 -48.57 18.70
N PRO A 240 -9.96 -49.09 19.17
CA PRO A 240 -11.27 -48.42 19.08
C PRO A 240 -11.99 -48.20 20.43
N LEU A 241 -13.26 -47.76 20.31
CA LEU A 241 -14.36 -47.79 21.31
C LEU A 241 -14.46 -46.63 22.31
N ALA A 242 -15.45 -45.74 22.12
CA ALA A 242 -16.74 -45.79 22.82
C ALA A 242 -17.47 -44.43 22.72
N ALA A 243 -18.67 -44.42 22.13
CA ALA A 243 -19.64 -43.33 22.24
C ALA A 243 -20.42 -43.44 23.55
N PRO A 244 -20.94 -42.33 24.09
CA PRO A 244 -22.41 -42.28 24.16
C PRO A 244 -23.04 -40.88 23.98
N LYS A 245 -24.12 -40.89 23.18
CA LYS A 245 -25.47 -40.37 23.46
C LYS A 245 -25.62 -38.95 24.02
N THR A 246 -26.14 -38.09 23.14
CA THR A 246 -26.93 -36.88 23.43
C THR A 246 -28.03 -37.10 24.48
N PRO A 247 -28.34 -36.06 25.28
CA PRO A 247 -29.73 -35.84 25.66
C PRO A 247 -30.22 -34.45 25.20
N ARG A 248 -31.32 -34.53 24.46
CA ARG A 248 -32.29 -33.49 24.16
C ARG A 248 -33.04 -33.14 25.44
N THR A 249 -33.15 -31.85 25.81
CA THR A 249 -34.20 -31.41 26.75
C THR A 249 -34.59 -29.96 26.51
N ARG A 250 -35.91 -29.75 26.45
CA ARG A 250 -36.62 -28.48 26.32
C ARG A 250 -36.95 -27.94 27.73
N LYS A 251 -37.10 -26.61 27.84
CA LYS A 251 -38.01 -25.82 28.73
C LYS A 251 -38.11 -26.23 30.21
N ALA A 252 -37.85 -25.28 31.12
CA ALA A 252 -38.86 -24.62 31.97
C ALA A 252 -38.20 -23.75 33.06
N ALA A 253 -38.98 -22.77 33.52
CA ALA A 253 -38.65 -21.74 34.51
C ALA A 253 -38.75 -22.24 35.97
N ARG A 254 -38.22 -21.41 36.89
CA ARG A 254 -38.85 -20.96 38.17
C ARG A 254 -38.06 -21.21 39.48
N GLU A 255 -38.01 -20.13 40.28
CA GLU A 255 -37.90 -19.95 41.75
C GLU A 255 -36.74 -20.48 42.61
N THR A 256 -36.03 -19.51 43.20
CA THR A 256 -35.77 -19.26 44.64
C THR A 256 -36.02 -20.38 45.67
N VAL A 257 -35.07 -20.58 46.59
CA VAL A 257 -35.17 -20.27 48.05
C VAL A 257 -33.88 -20.71 48.81
N ALA A 258 -33.38 -19.78 49.63
CA ALA A 258 -32.64 -19.81 50.91
C ALA A 258 -31.69 -20.98 51.35
N THR A 259 -30.41 -20.60 51.58
CA THR A 259 -29.51 -20.70 52.79
C THR A 259 -29.88 -21.57 54.01
N PRO A 260 -28.98 -21.90 55.00
CA PRO A 260 -27.63 -21.35 55.31
C PRO A 260 -26.53 -22.35 55.81
N GLY A 261 -25.27 -21.88 55.97
CA GLY A 261 -24.43 -22.30 57.12
C GLY A 261 -22.91 -22.44 56.91
N GLY A 262 -22.12 -21.50 57.43
CA GLY A 262 -20.89 -21.83 58.17
C GLY A 262 -19.57 -21.14 57.77
N SER A 263 -19.10 -20.24 58.66
CA SER A 263 -17.71 -19.79 58.94
C SER A 263 -17.00 -18.92 57.89
N ASP A 264 -16.67 -17.63 58.07
CA ASP A 264 -16.12 -16.77 59.16
C ASP A 264 -14.65 -16.38 58.89
N GLU A 265 -14.45 -15.05 58.85
CA GLU A 265 -13.24 -14.22 58.84
C GLU A 265 -12.07 -14.46 57.85
N THR A 266 -11.98 -13.60 56.82
CA THR A 266 -10.91 -12.57 56.74
C THR A 266 -11.25 -11.51 55.69
N ALA A 267 -11.08 -10.25 56.08
CA ALA A 267 -11.49 -9.04 55.40
C ALA A 267 -10.47 -8.52 54.38
N VAL A 268 -10.91 -8.19 53.16
CA VAL A 268 -10.57 -6.97 52.40
C VAL A 268 -11.73 -6.72 51.43
N ASP A 269 -12.51 -5.68 51.70
CA ASP A 269 -13.80 -5.37 51.07
C ASP A 269 -13.61 -4.12 50.20
N GLU A 270 -13.29 -4.29 48.90
CA GLU A 270 -13.22 -3.17 47.94
C GLU A 270 -13.26 -3.60 46.45
N ASP A 271 -13.87 -4.75 46.09
CA ASP A 271 -13.75 -5.26 44.71
C ASP A 271 -14.99 -6.02 44.17
N THR A 272 -16.21 -5.50 44.40
CA THR A 272 -17.45 -6.09 43.84
C THR A 272 -18.35 -5.12 43.06
N GLU A 273 -17.78 -4.07 42.45
CA GLU A 273 -18.51 -3.23 41.47
C GLU A 273 -18.05 -3.42 39.99
N ALA A 274 -17.03 -4.24 39.72
CA ALA A 274 -16.40 -4.29 38.39
C ALA A 274 -16.99 -5.28 37.36
N ALA A 275 -18.12 -5.96 37.65
CA ALA A 275 -18.69 -6.98 36.76
C ALA A 275 -20.15 -6.77 36.38
N LYS A 276 -20.63 -5.51 36.33
CA LYS A 276 -21.75 -5.15 35.45
C LYS A 276 -21.18 -4.87 34.06
N ILE A 277 -20.72 -5.92 33.39
CA ILE A 277 -20.55 -5.91 31.94
C ILE A 277 -21.94 -5.58 31.41
N ALA A 278 -22.13 -4.32 31.00
CA ALA A 278 -23.37 -3.83 30.44
C ALA A 278 -23.72 -4.72 29.26
N GLU A 279 -24.70 -5.61 29.47
CA GLU A 279 -25.33 -6.32 28.37
C GLU A 279 -25.80 -5.24 27.39
N PRO A 280 -25.31 -5.24 26.14
CA PRO A 280 -25.67 -4.21 25.18
C PRO A 280 -27.19 -4.19 25.03
N ASP A 281 -27.81 -3.08 25.43
CA ASP A 281 -29.25 -2.91 25.37
C ASP A 281 -29.68 -2.89 23.90
N MET A 282 -30.22 -4.02 23.44
CA MET A 282 -30.73 -4.18 22.07
C MET A 282 -31.76 -3.09 21.70
N GLN A 283 -32.46 -2.51 22.68
CA GLN A 283 -33.39 -1.42 22.41
C GLN A 283 -32.69 -0.13 21.99
N GLU A 284 -31.49 0.17 22.52
CA GLU A 284 -30.72 1.36 22.13
C GLU A 284 -30.15 1.20 20.71
N ASP A 285 -29.64 0.01 20.38
CA ASP A 285 -29.08 -0.29 19.06
C ASP A 285 -30.16 -0.18 17.95
N ILE A 286 -31.41 -0.60 18.26
CA ILE A 286 -32.56 -0.42 17.35
C ILE A 286 -32.92 1.07 17.18
N ARG A 287 -32.80 1.90 18.22
CA ARG A 287 -33.06 3.35 18.13
C ARG A 287 -32.00 4.02 17.27
N GLU A 288 -30.73 3.71 17.50
CA GLU A 288 -29.61 4.28 16.74
C GLU A 288 -29.71 3.90 15.24
N GLN A 289 -30.04 2.64 14.93
CA GLN A 289 -30.26 2.21 13.54
C GLN A 289 -31.43 2.94 12.87
N ARG A 290 -32.54 3.18 13.60
CA ARG A 290 -33.69 3.93 13.06
C ARG A 290 -33.34 5.39 12.80
N GLU A 291 -32.59 6.03 13.69
CA GLU A 291 -32.10 7.40 13.49
C GLU A 291 -31.15 7.49 12.29
N LEU A 292 -30.27 6.51 12.11
CA LEU A 292 -29.36 6.45 10.96
C LEU A 292 -30.14 6.33 9.64
N ILE A 293 -31.16 5.49 9.60
CA ILE A 293 -32.03 5.34 8.41
C ILE A 293 -32.79 6.64 8.13
N ALA A 294 -33.34 7.28 9.16
CA ALA A 294 -34.04 8.56 9.01
C ALA A 294 -33.11 9.65 8.46
N LYS A 295 -31.86 9.73 8.96
CA LYS A 295 -30.85 10.68 8.49
C LYS A 295 -30.44 10.42 7.04
N LEU A 296 -30.21 9.16 6.65
CA LEU A 296 -29.88 8.80 5.27
C LEU A 296 -31.02 9.08 4.30
N LYS A 297 -32.28 8.92 4.75
CA LYS A 297 -33.46 9.26 3.95
C LYS A 297 -33.59 10.77 3.74
N ALA A 298 -33.42 11.56 4.80
CA ALA A 298 -33.43 13.02 4.72
C ALA A 298 -32.32 13.57 3.81
N ASP A 299 -31.11 13.01 3.89
CA ASP A 299 -29.99 13.42 3.02
C ASP A 299 -30.25 13.10 1.55
N ARG A 300 -30.91 11.96 1.26
CA ARG A 300 -31.31 11.60 -0.11
C ARG A 300 -32.41 12.51 -0.66
N GLU A 301 -33.38 12.90 0.16
CA GLU A 301 -34.43 13.84 -0.23
C GLU A 301 -33.85 15.26 -0.45
N ALA A 302 -32.97 15.74 0.42
CA ALA A 302 -32.29 17.01 0.25
C ALA A 302 -31.42 17.05 -1.02
N LYS A 303 -30.76 15.93 -1.34
CA LYS A 303 -29.96 15.82 -2.57
C LYS A 303 -30.83 15.76 -3.82
N ALA A 304 -31.98 15.09 -3.76
CA ALA A 304 -32.95 15.05 -4.86
C ALA A 304 -33.55 16.44 -5.12
N GLN A 305 -33.88 17.19 -4.07
CA GLN A 305 -34.36 18.58 -4.21
C GLN A 305 -33.30 19.50 -4.83
N LYS A 306 -32.03 19.39 -4.40
CA LYS A 306 -30.95 20.16 -5.02
C LYS A 306 -30.77 19.83 -6.51
N GLN A 307 -30.89 18.56 -6.89
CA GLN A 307 -30.81 18.17 -8.30
C GLN A 307 -31.98 18.72 -9.13
N GLN A 308 -33.21 18.68 -8.58
CA GLN A 308 -34.37 19.26 -9.27
C GLN A 308 -34.25 20.78 -9.41
N GLN A 309 -33.73 21.46 -8.38
CA GLN A 309 -33.53 22.90 -8.41
C GLN A 309 -32.42 23.32 -9.39
N GLU A 310 -31.33 22.55 -9.50
CA GLU A 310 -30.30 22.76 -10.53
C GLU A 310 -30.81 22.51 -11.96
N GLU A 311 -31.75 21.58 -12.13
CA GLU A 311 -32.35 21.27 -13.43
C GLU A 311 -33.39 22.33 -13.88
N GLU A 312 -34.14 22.91 -12.94
CA GLU A 312 -35.12 23.99 -13.21
C GLU A 312 -34.43 25.34 -13.50
N ASP A 313 -33.29 25.65 -12.86
CA ASP A 313 -32.51 26.88 -13.12
C ASP A 313 -31.62 26.78 -14.38
N SER A 314 -31.59 25.62 -15.03
CA SER A 314 -30.84 25.36 -16.25
C SER A 314 -31.67 25.40 -17.53
N GLU A 315 -32.94 25.84 -17.49
CA GLU A 315 -33.69 26.08 -18.73
C GLU A 315 -33.01 27.21 -19.54
N PRO A 316 -32.56 26.92 -20.78
CA PRO A 316 -31.86 27.91 -21.60
C PRO A 316 -32.86 28.95 -22.09
N SER A 317 -32.71 30.20 -21.62
CA SER A 317 -33.37 31.36 -22.24
C SER A 317 -33.05 31.42 -23.73
N PRO A 318 -34.05 31.30 -24.63
CA PRO A 318 -33.83 31.36 -26.07
C PRO A 318 -33.88 32.82 -26.51
N SER A 319 -32.81 33.57 -26.32
CA SER A 319 -32.59 34.84 -27.02
C SER A 319 -31.26 35.46 -26.62
N GLN A 320 -30.26 35.33 -27.49
CA GLN A 320 -29.20 36.30 -27.80
C GLN A 320 -28.04 35.58 -28.52
N HIS A 321 -28.34 35.11 -29.74
CA HIS A 321 -27.33 35.06 -30.79
C HIS A 321 -27.43 36.39 -31.54
N GLU A 322 -26.27 36.94 -31.92
CA GLU A 322 -26.07 38.22 -32.64
C GLU A 322 -25.83 39.45 -31.74
N ALA A 323 -24.64 39.54 -31.15
CA ALA A 323 -23.73 40.67 -31.37
C ALA A 323 -22.44 40.46 -30.57
N GLU A 324 -21.35 41.01 -31.09
CA GLU A 324 -20.02 41.16 -30.46
C GLU A 324 -18.97 40.11 -30.83
N GLN A 325 -18.65 40.19 -32.12
CA GLN A 325 -17.37 39.83 -32.71
C GLN A 325 -16.63 41.15 -33.00
N ALA A 326 -15.95 41.74 -32.02
CA ALA A 326 -14.94 42.79 -32.21
C ALA A 326 -14.22 43.09 -30.88
N LEU A 327 -12.92 43.37 -30.95
CA LEU A 327 -12.01 43.80 -29.88
C LEU A 327 -11.38 42.67 -29.04
N THR A 328 -10.16 42.25 -29.40
CA THR A 328 -8.93 42.88 -28.86
C THR A 328 -7.71 42.23 -29.49
N GLU A 329 -7.08 42.96 -30.42
CA GLU A 329 -5.67 42.83 -30.78
C GLU A 329 -4.82 43.67 -29.80
N ASP A 330 -3.50 43.49 -29.89
CA ASP A 330 -2.40 44.20 -29.21
C ASP A 330 -1.90 43.66 -27.85
N SER A 331 -0.94 42.72 -27.93
CA SER A 331 0.37 42.98 -27.31
C SER A 331 1.50 42.24 -28.05
N SER A 332 2.33 43.06 -28.68
CA SER A 332 3.52 42.69 -29.44
C SER A 332 4.76 42.72 -28.53
N SER A 333 5.56 41.64 -28.53
CA SER A 333 7.02 41.73 -28.30
C SER A 333 7.79 40.49 -28.78
N ALA A 334 8.33 40.64 -29.98
CA ALA A 334 9.73 40.35 -30.34
C ALA A 334 10.33 38.92 -30.23
N LYS A 335 10.58 38.37 -31.44
CA LYS A 335 11.80 37.68 -31.93
C LYS A 335 11.96 36.17 -31.71
N ARG A 336 11.53 35.39 -32.72
CA ARG A 336 12.33 34.43 -33.53
C ARG A 336 11.50 33.97 -34.74
N PRO A 337 11.95 34.17 -36.00
CA PRO A 337 11.26 33.62 -37.16
C PRO A 337 11.60 32.13 -37.27
N ARG A 338 10.58 31.27 -37.16
CA ARG A 338 10.65 29.86 -37.56
C ARG A 338 9.57 29.67 -38.61
N GLU A 339 9.99 29.44 -39.84
CA GLU A 339 9.13 29.05 -40.95
C GLU A 339 8.45 27.72 -40.62
N GLU A 340 7.16 27.75 -40.30
CA GLU A 340 6.28 26.59 -40.40
C GLU A 340 4.97 27.05 -41.05
N GLU A 341 4.70 26.49 -42.22
CA GLU A 341 3.51 26.72 -43.04
C GLU A 341 2.23 26.36 -42.25
N PRO A 342 1.12 27.09 -42.43
CA PRO A 342 -0.15 26.77 -41.80
C PRO A 342 -0.77 25.53 -42.44
N GLN A 343 -0.47 24.34 -41.92
CA GLN A 343 -1.32 23.17 -42.12
C GLN A 343 -2.55 23.30 -41.22
N GLU A 344 -3.67 23.68 -41.84
CA GLU A 344 -4.99 23.66 -41.23
C GLU A 344 -5.30 22.26 -40.68
N LEU A 345 -5.19 22.10 -39.35
CA LEU A 345 -5.67 20.90 -38.66
C LEU A 345 -7.21 20.89 -38.71
N ARG A 346 -7.76 20.35 -39.79
CA ARG A 346 -9.18 19.97 -39.87
C ARG A 346 -9.45 18.80 -38.93
N PHE A 347 -10.05 19.10 -37.78
CA PHE A 347 -10.65 18.12 -36.89
C PHE A 347 -11.97 17.62 -37.49
N ASN A 348 -11.96 16.45 -38.11
CA ASN A 348 -13.17 15.76 -38.53
C ASN A 348 -13.85 15.15 -37.31
N PHE A 349 -14.74 15.91 -36.66
CA PHE A 349 -15.67 15.36 -35.68
C PHE A 349 -16.65 14.43 -36.41
N LYS A 350 -16.59 13.14 -36.09
CA LYS A 350 -17.55 12.15 -36.58
C LYS A 350 -18.86 12.38 -35.81
N GLU A 351 -19.88 12.90 -36.49
CA GLU A 351 -21.19 13.18 -35.90
C GLU A 351 -21.80 11.92 -35.26
N PRO A 352 -22.41 12.04 -34.07
CA PRO A 352 -23.06 10.93 -33.36
C PRO A 352 -24.43 10.66 -33.99
N GLY A 353 -24.43 10.04 -35.18
CA GLY A 353 -25.66 9.70 -35.89
C GLY A 353 -25.53 8.57 -36.90
N GLN A 354 -24.31 8.10 -37.21
CA GLN A 354 -24.14 6.92 -38.06
C GLN A 354 -24.22 5.64 -37.23
N PRO A 355 -25.19 4.73 -37.49
CA PRO A 355 -25.20 3.40 -36.94
C PRO A 355 -24.09 2.57 -37.62
N GLU A 356 -22.86 2.70 -37.16
CA GLU A 356 -21.82 1.72 -37.49
C GLU A 356 -22.10 0.44 -36.71
N GLU A 357 -22.33 -0.64 -37.45
CA GLU A 357 -22.38 -2.01 -36.97
C GLU A 357 -21.19 -2.28 -36.05
N VAL A 358 -21.48 -2.36 -34.75
CA VAL A 358 -20.51 -2.71 -33.71
C VAL A 358 -20.16 -4.18 -33.93
N GLY A 359 -19.13 -4.43 -34.73
CA GLY A 359 -18.49 -5.73 -34.82
C GLY A 359 -18.11 -6.19 -33.41
N GLU A 360 -18.78 -7.23 -32.94
CA GLU A 360 -18.60 -7.84 -31.63
C GLU A 360 -17.10 -8.11 -31.41
N ARG A 361 -16.47 -7.30 -30.57
CA ARG A 361 -15.10 -7.55 -30.15
C ARG A 361 -15.09 -8.87 -29.40
N ALA A 362 -14.47 -9.88 -29.98
CA ALA A 362 -14.31 -11.20 -29.39
C ALA A 362 -13.63 -11.08 -28.02
N ILE A 363 -14.43 -11.10 -26.95
CA ILE A 363 -13.94 -11.16 -25.58
C ILE A 363 -13.30 -12.53 -25.41
N ALA A 364 -11.97 -12.57 -25.33
CA ALA A 364 -11.22 -13.78 -25.02
C ALA A 364 -11.56 -14.21 -23.59
N THR A 365 -12.67 -14.94 -23.44
CA THR A 365 -13.10 -15.52 -22.16
C THR A 365 -12.28 -16.77 -21.90
N ASN A 366 -11.61 -16.78 -20.75
CA ASN A 366 -10.80 -17.89 -20.27
C ASN A 366 -11.69 -19.16 -20.18
N SER A 367 -11.29 -20.26 -20.80
CA SER A 367 -12.13 -21.46 -21.01
C SER A 367 -12.65 -22.10 -19.72
N ARG A 368 -12.00 -21.83 -18.57
CA ARG A 368 -12.44 -22.29 -17.25
C ARG A 368 -13.66 -21.55 -16.69
N ILE A 369 -13.96 -20.34 -17.18
CA ILE A 369 -15.14 -19.56 -16.75
C ILE A 369 -16.38 -19.94 -17.58
N ARG A 370 -16.23 -20.67 -18.69
CA ARG A 370 -17.37 -21.08 -19.54
C ARG A 370 -18.41 -21.92 -18.81
N LEU A 371 -18.00 -22.72 -17.83
CA LEU A 371 -18.93 -23.56 -17.06
C LEU A 371 -19.85 -22.74 -16.14
N LEU A 372 -19.37 -21.59 -15.63
CA LEU A 372 -20.13 -20.70 -14.75
C LEU A 372 -20.93 -19.65 -15.53
N SER A 373 -20.47 -19.25 -16.71
CA SER A 373 -21.16 -18.26 -17.54
C SER A 373 -22.41 -18.84 -18.23
N GLN A 374 -22.45 -20.15 -18.48
CA GLN A 374 -23.58 -20.84 -19.12
C GLN A 374 -24.72 -21.21 -18.15
N LEU A 375 -24.57 -20.98 -16.85
CA LEU A 375 -25.65 -21.25 -15.90
C LEU A 375 -26.73 -20.18 -16.01
N PRO A 376 -28.03 -20.55 -16.11
CA PRO A 376 -29.12 -19.58 -16.10
C PRO A 376 -29.10 -18.77 -14.80
N PRO A 377 -29.51 -17.48 -14.84
CA PRO A 377 -29.33 -16.53 -13.73
C PRO A 377 -29.95 -17.00 -12.41
N GLU A 378 -31.06 -17.74 -12.46
CA GLU A 378 -31.72 -18.32 -11.28
C GLU A 378 -30.85 -19.34 -10.53
N ARG A 379 -29.90 -19.99 -11.21
CA ARG A 379 -28.99 -20.97 -10.57
C ARG A 379 -27.71 -20.34 -10.02
N LYS A 380 -27.40 -19.10 -10.39
CA LYS A 380 -26.20 -18.39 -9.92
C LYS A 380 -26.34 -17.99 -8.45
N SER A 381 -27.50 -17.50 -8.04
CA SER A 381 -27.78 -17.16 -6.63
C SER A 381 -27.71 -18.38 -5.72
N LEU A 382 -28.21 -19.54 -6.19
CA LEU A 382 -28.14 -20.81 -5.47
C LEU A 382 -26.69 -21.31 -5.30
N ALA A 383 -25.86 -21.17 -6.33
CA ALA A 383 -24.44 -21.53 -6.26
C ALA A 383 -23.65 -20.65 -5.28
N TRP A 384 -23.91 -19.33 -5.28
CA TRP A 384 -23.31 -18.42 -4.30
C TRP A 384 -23.82 -18.68 -2.87
N GLY A 385 -25.11 -18.99 -2.72
CA GLY A 385 -25.69 -19.39 -1.44
C GLY A 385 -25.08 -20.67 -0.89
N ALA A 386 -24.89 -21.70 -1.73
CA ALA A 386 -24.24 -22.95 -1.35
C ALA A 386 -22.77 -22.75 -0.94
N LEU A 387 -22.04 -21.88 -1.65
CA LEU A 387 -20.65 -21.55 -1.33
C LEU A 387 -20.55 -20.81 0.02
N ALA A 388 -21.41 -19.83 0.26
CA ALA A 388 -21.47 -19.11 1.54
C ALA A 388 -21.87 -20.03 2.70
N PHE A 389 -22.82 -20.93 2.49
CA PHE A 389 -23.23 -21.92 3.49
C PHE A 389 -22.12 -22.92 3.83
N ALA A 390 -21.40 -23.41 2.82
CA ALA A 390 -20.25 -24.29 3.02
C ALA A 390 -19.11 -23.59 3.79
N ALA A 391 -18.83 -22.32 3.48
CA ALA A 391 -17.86 -21.52 4.23
C ALA A 391 -18.29 -21.29 5.69
N GLY A 392 -19.58 -21.03 5.93
CA GLY A 392 -20.14 -20.88 7.27
C GLY A 392 -20.02 -22.15 8.13
N LEU A 393 -20.34 -23.32 7.57
CA LEU A 393 -20.16 -24.60 8.25
C LEU A 393 -18.69 -24.94 8.53
N GLY A 394 -17.79 -24.57 7.62
CA GLY A 394 -16.34 -24.69 7.83
C GLY A 394 -15.83 -23.84 9.00
N ALA A 395 -16.35 -22.63 9.17
CA ALA A 395 -15.96 -21.76 10.29
C ALA A 395 -16.45 -22.30 11.65
N ILE A 396 -17.66 -22.87 11.72
CA ILE A 396 -18.23 -23.39 12.97
C ILE A 396 -17.49 -24.64 13.46
N THR A 397 -16.95 -25.46 12.54
CA THR A 397 -16.15 -26.65 12.91
C THR A 397 -14.74 -26.32 13.39
N PHE A 398 -14.20 -25.13 13.10
CA PHE A 398 -12.88 -24.69 13.56
C PHE A 398 -12.89 -23.89 14.89
N LEU A 399 -14.07 -23.43 15.34
CA LEU A 399 -14.22 -22.67 16.58
C LEU A 399 -13.94 -23.41 17.90
N PRO A 400 -14.20 -24.73 18.08
CA PRO A 400 -13.97 -25.36 19.39
C PRO A 400 -12.48 -25.57 19.73
N ASN A 401 -11.56 -25.42 18.77
CA ASN A 401 -10.13 -25.67 19.01
C ASN A 401 -9.33 -24.44 19.48
N LEU A 402 -9.97 -23.27 19.57
CA LEU A 402 -9.32 -22.03 20.03
C LEU A 402 -9.47 -21.78 21.54
N GLN A 403 -10.43 -22.41 22.21
CA GLN A 403 -10.62 -22.25 23.66
C GLN A 403 -9.58 -23.02 24.51
N GLY A 404 -8.83 -23.96 23.92
CA GLY A 404 -7.79 -24.72 24.63
C GLY A 404 -6.39 -24.05 24.67
N MET A 405 -6.19 -22.92 24.00
CA MET A 405 -4.89 -22.21 23.95
C MET A 405 -4.83 -20.96 24.84
N LEU A 406 -5.86 -20.71 25.66
CA LEU A 406 -5.99 -19.51 26.51
C LEU A 406 -6.01 -19.79 28.01
N PHE A 407 -5.62 -21.00 28.44
CA PHE A 407 -5.40 -21.33 29.86
C PHE A 407 -3.99 -21.90 30.08
#